data_AF-A0A6A4LQH6-F1
#
_entry.id   AF-A0A6A4LQH6-F1
#
_cell.length_a   1.000
_cell.length_b   1.000
_cell.length_c   1.000
_cell.angle_alpha   90.00
_cell.angle_beta   90.00
_cell.angle_gamma   90.00
#
_symmetry.space_group_name_H-M   'P 1'
#
loop_
_entity.id
_entity.type
_entity.pdbx_description
1 polymer ?
#
loop_
_entity_poly.entity_id
_entity_poly.type
_entity_poly.pdbx_seq_one_letter_code
_entity_poly.pdbx_strand_id
1 'polypeptide(L)'
;MEPDVSIETSRMIRIAVLPIGPIPSLLFRDYASMLFLHHKIDLSTISSFYTEHQKSPFAHQPWGDSSPGGGGSCLRFKFIVGGSPPSPWEDFQSHRKTLAVIGICHCPSSPDLGSVADQFSAACKGYSSSLVQLIARLMILKDCLEHDMGRTKSPSLVLEDNNRREGNLVLFPPADRQTQELHLLTMMQDVAASLLMEFEKWVLQAESGGTILKTPLDSQASLSSEEVIKAKKRRLGRAQKTIGDYCLLAGSPVDANAHYSTALELARLTGDYFWYAGALEGSVCALLGEKQSKSVSTAEMIVSLKKTVVSEEKKQQKRRRINTGEEEEPEEDKTDKKKRDAEKEHIDSREAKQQQHELGRHRSEGRK
;
A
#
# COMPACT_ATOMS: atom_id res chain seq x y z
N MET A 1 -13.32 -8.39 -12.78
CA MET A 1 -12.68 -7.18 -12.23
C MET A 1 -13.39 -6.93 -10.90
N GLU A 2 -12.67 -6.85 -9.76
CA GLU A 2 -13.35 -6.55 -8.49
C GLU A 2 -14.00 -5.16 -8.59
N PRO A 3 -15.22 -4.96 -8.07
CA PRO A 3 -15.77 -3.62 -7.94
C PRO A 3 -14.90 -2.80 -6.97
N ASP A 4 -14.80 -1.49 -7.21
CA ASP A 4 -14.09 -0.51 -6.36
C ASP A 4 -12.55 -0.51 -6.42
N VAL A 5 -11.96 -0.73 -7.60
CA VAL A 5 -10.51 -0.52 -7.79
C VAL A 5 -10.20 0.98 -7.81
N SER A 6 -9.83 1.52 -6.65
CA SER A 6 -9.20 2.84 -6.51
C SER A 6 -7.68 2.69 -6.40
N ILE A 7 -6.93 3.73 -6.75
CA ILE A 7 -5.48 3.80 -6.54
C ILE A 7 -5.08 3.69 -5.06
N GLU A 8 -6.01 3.99 -4.15
CA GLU A 8 -5.79 3.85 -2.71
C GLU A 8 -5.91 2.40 -2.23
N THR A 9 -6.45 1.48 -3.05
CA THR A 9 -6.69 0.08 -2.69
C THR A 9 -5.41 -0.66 -2.36
N SER A 10 -4.30 -0.29 -2.99
CA SER A 10 -2.97 -0.85 -2.72
C SER A 10 -2.44 -0.55 -1.32
N ARG A 11 -3.10 0.35 -0.58
CA ARG A 11 -2.77 0.75 0.80
C ARG A 11 -3.75 0.21 1.84
N MET A 12 -4.74 -0.57 1.41
CA MET A 12 -5.77 -1.12 2.28
C MET A 12 -5.45 -2.58 2.64
N ILE A 13 -5.42 -2.86 3.93
CA ILE A 13 -5.25 -4.20 4.49
C ILE A 13 -6.62 -4.87 4.55
N ARG A 14 -6.77 -6.03 3.92
CA ARG A 14 -8.04 -6.78 3.98
C ARG A 14 -8.14 -7.57 5.29
N ILE A 15 -9.28 -7.42 5.95
CA ILE A 15 -9.63 -8.15 7.17
C ILE A 15 -10.93 -8.91 6.92
N ALA A 16 -10.92 -10.23 7.07
CA ALA A 16 -12.14 -11.03 7.04
C ALA A 16 -12.87 -10.90 8.38
N VAL A 17 -14.17 -10.62 8.35
CA VAL A 17 -15.01 -10.52 9.54
C VAL A 17 -16.04 -11.63 9.51
N LEU A 18 -15.95 -12.58 10.44
CA LEU A 18 -16.72 -13.83 10.40
C LEU A 18 -17.65 -13.93 11.62
N PRO A 19 -18.91 -14.35 11.45
CA PRO A 19 -19.75 -14.75 12.58
C PRO A 19 -19.26 -16.08 13.14
N ILE A 20 -19.00 -16.16 14.45
CA ILE A 20 -18.59 -17.40 15.13
C ILE A 20 -19.63 -17.78 16.18
N GLY A 21 -20.06 -19.04 16.13
CA GLY A 21 -21.17 -19.54 16.95
C GLY A 21 -22.54 -19.06 16.47
N PRO A 22 -23.61 -19.42 17.19
CA PRO A 22 -24.98 -19.02 16.88
C PRO A 22 -25.22 -17.53 17.16
N ILE A 23 -24.87 -16.67 16.20
CA ILE A 23 -25.16 -15.23 16.24
C ILE A 23 -26.27 -14.85 15.24
N PRO A 24 -27.36 -14.20 15.68
CA PRO A 24 -28.37 -13.68 14.76
C PRO A 24 -27.79 -12.68 13.77
N SER A 25 -28.19 -12.76 12.48
CA SER A 25 -27.59 -11.94 11.42
C SER A 25 -27.72 -10.44 11.63
N LEU A 26 -28.82 -9.98 12.24
CA LEU A 26 -29.03 -8.56 12.56
C LEU A 26 -28.02 -8.09 13.62
N LEU A 27 -27.82 -8.89 14.67
CA LEU A 27 -26.88 -8.58 15.74
C LEU A 27 -25.43 -8.61 15.25
N PHE A 28 -25.08 -9.59 14.42
CA PHE A 28 -23.77 -9.63 13.76
C PHE A 28 -23.51 -8.39 12.92
N ARG A 29 -24.50 -7.93 12.14
CA ARG A 29 -24.38 -6.71 11.34
C ARG A 29 -24.17 -5.48 12.22
N ASP A 30 -24.84 -5.40 13.36
CA ASP A 30 -24.69 -4.29 14.30
C ASP A 30 -23.28 -4.28 14.92
N TYR A 31 -22.76 -5.43 15.33
CA TYR A 31 -21.38 -5.58 15.80
C TYR A 31 -20.35 -5.22 14.73
N ALA A 32 -20.54 -5.72 13.51
CA ALA A 32 -19.70 -5.38 12.38
C ALA A 32 -19.72 -3.88 12.08
N SER A 33 -20.88 -3.22 12.19
CA SER A 33 -21.00 -1.77 11.98
C SER A 33 -20.15 -0.95 12.94
N MET A 34 -20.05 -1.38 14.22
CA MET A 34 -19.19 -0.74 15.22
C MET A 34 -17.71 -0.92 14.88
N LEU A 35 -17.32 -2.09 14.41
CA LEU A 35 -15.95 -2.37 13.98
C LEU A 35 -15.54 -1.53 12.77
N PHE A 36 -16.45 -1.29 11.82
CA PHE A 36 -16.13 -0.56 10.57
C PHE A 36 -15.84 0.92 10.77
N LEU A 37 -16.25 1.50 11.90
CA LEU A 37 -15.86 2.85 12.29
C LEU A 37 -14.32 2.98 12.38
N HIS A 38 -13.66 1.88 12.73
CA HIS A 38 -12.20 1.81 12.96
C HIS A 38 -11.43 1.33 11.72
N HIS A 39 -11.89 1.71 10.52
CA HIS A 39 -11.23 1.37 9.25
C HIS A 39 -9.93 2.14 8.99
N LYS A 40 -9.62 3.15 9.81
CA LYS A 40 -8.39 3.93 9.75
C LYS A 40 -7.84 4.07 11.17
N ILE A 41 -6.59 3.64 11.38
CA ILE A 41 -5.89 3.80 12.65
C ILE A 41 -4.59 4.58 12.41
N ASP A 42 -4.43 5.69 13.11
CA ASP A 42 -3.25 6.54 12.99
C ASP A 42 -2.05 5.89 13.69
N LEU A 43 -0.88 5.93 13.06
CA LEU A 43 0.35 5.31 13.57
C LEU A 43 0.79 5.86 14.93
N SER A 44 0.50 7.14 15.20
CA SER A 44 0.77 7.76 16.50
C SER A 44 0.07 7.03 17.66
N THR A 45 -1.13 6.50 17.41
CA THR A 45 -1.95 5.80 18.41
C THR A 45 -1.55 4.34 18.62
N ILE A 46 -0.72 3.78 17.72
CA ILE A 46 -0.28 2.39 17.77
C ILE A 46 1.09 2.27 18.47
N SER A 47 1.84 3.38 18.57
CA SER A 47 3.19 3.39 19.13
C SER A 47 3.33 2.72 20.51
N SER A 48 2.30 2.82 21.36
CA SER A 48 2.28 2.18 22.69
C SER A 48 2.02 0.66 22.67
N PHE A 49 1.40 0.15 21.62
CA PHE A 49 1.13 -1.28 21.40
C PHE A 49 2.25 -1.95 20.61
N TYR A 50 3.07 -1.16 19.93
CA TYR A 50 4.16 -1.62 19.10
C TYR A 50 5.39 -1.95 19.94
N THR A 51 5.98 -3.13 19.70
CA THR A 51 7.20 -3.57 20.39
C THR A 51 8.29 -3.88 19.36
N GLU A 52 9.34 -3.07 19.37
CA GLU A 52 10.49 -3.25 18.48
C GLU A 52 11.38 -4.37 19.03
N HIS A 53 11.34 -5.55 18.40
CA HIS A 53 12.15 -6.70 18.82
C HIS A 53 13.57 -6.64 18.23
N GLN A 54 13.72 -6.00 17.07
CA GLN A 54 14.96 -5.76 16.34
C GLN A 54 14.81 -4.46 15.54
N LYS A 55 15.91 -3.90 15.01
CA LYS A 55 15.87 -2.69 14.19
C LYS A 55 14.83 -2.84 13.06
N SER A 56 13.80 -2.01 13.10
CA SER A 56 12.72 -2.06 12.11
C SER A 56 13.26 -1.90 10.67
N PRO A 57 12.77 -2.70 9.70
CA PRO A 57 13.06 -2.49 8.28
C PRO A 57 12.37 -1.24 7.71
N PHE A 58 11.45 -0.61 8.47
CA PHE A 58 10.75 0.61 8.07
C PHE A 58 11.48 1.86 8.60
N ALA A 59 12.61 2.18 7.96
CA ALA A 59 13.50 3.26 8.40
C ALA A 59 12.85 4.65 8.39
N HIS A 60 11.84 4.86 7.54
CA HIS A 60 11.13 6.13 7.41
C HIS A 60 9.68 6.03 7.91
N GLN A 61 9.40 5.11 8.85
CA GLN A 61 8.08 4.95 9.44
C GLN A 61 7.65 6.26 10.16
N PRO A 62 6.56 6.90 9.71
CA PRO A 62 6.13 8.21 10.21
C PRO A 62 5.31 8.09 11.51
N TRP A 63 6.00 7.79 12.62
CA TRP A 63 5.40 7.65 13.95
C TRP A 63 4.90 8.97 14.56
N GLY A 64 5.55 10.09 14.24
CA GLY A 64 5.29 11.40 14.83
C GLY A 64 5.13 12.47 13.76
N ASP A 65 3.88 12.91 13.57
CA ASP A 65 3.46 14.29 13.28
C ASP A 65 1.99 14.25 12.82
N SER A 66 1.08 14.29 13.79
CA SER A 66 -0.30 14.74 13.54
C SER A 66 -0.29 16.27 13.47
N SER A 67 0.42 16.84 12.50
CA SER A 67 0.33 18.28 12.26
C SER A 67 -1.11 18.60 11.86
N PRO A 68 -1.77 19.62 12.45
CA PRO A 68 -3.15 19.96 12.12
C PRO A 68 -3.21 20.50 10.69
N GLY A 69 -3.45 19.61 9.72
CA GLY A 69 -3.42 19.88 8.28
C GLY A 69 -2.51 18.95 7.48
N GLY A 70 -1.62 18.20 8.12
CA GLY A 70 -0.84 17.12 7.50
C GLY A 70 -1.58 15.81 7.69
N GLY A 71 -2.02 15.17 6.60
CA GLY A 71 -2.62 13.84 6.66
C GLY A 71 -1.66 12.85 7.31
N GLY A 72 -1.85 12.60 8.62
CA GLY A 72 -1.04 11.66 9.39
C GLY A 72 -1.05 10.28 8.74
N SER A 73 0.09 9.59 8.88
CA SER A 73 0.23 8.25 8.34
C SER A 73 -0.55 7.26 9.19
N CYS A 74 -1.32 6.42 8.51
CA CYS A 74 -2.32 5.55 9.10
C CYS A 74 -2.28 4.19 8.40
N LEU A 75 -2.68 3.15 9.13
CA LEU A 75 -3.10 1.91 8.52
C LEU A 75 -4.57 2.04 8.13
N ARG A 76 -4.91 1.47 6.97
CA ARG A 76 -6.27 1.46 6.43
C ARG A 76 -6.73 0.03 6.28
N PHE A 77 -7.95 -0.24 6.70
CA PHE A 77 -8.56 -1.56 6.72
C PHE A 77 -9.75 -1.61 5.77
N LYS A 78 -9.80 -2.66 4.96
CA LYS A 78 -10.97 -3.05 4.16
C LYS A 78 -11.57 -4.29 4.79
N PHE A 79 -12.70 -4.13 5.49
CA PHE A 79 -13.40 -5.25 6.11
C PHE A 79 -14.23 -6.02 5.08
N ILE A 80 -14.09 -7.34 5.07
CA ILE A 80 -14.81 -8.26 4.19
C ILE A 80 -15.73 -9.13 5.05
N VAL A 81 -17.01 -8.78 5.10
CA VAL A 81 -18.04 -9.49 5.88
C VAL A 81 -18.29 -10.87 5.29
N GLY A 82 -18.24 -11.91 6.13
CA GLY A 82 -18.32 -13.30 5.68
C GLY A 82 -17.05 -13.81 5.02
N GLY A 83 -16.06 -12.93 4.83
CA GLY A 83 -14.78 -13.21 4.20
C GLY A 83 -14.87 -13.49 2.70
N SER A 84 -13.77 -13.95 2.13
CA SER A 84 -13.65 -14.22 0.69
C SER A 84 -12.58 -15.29 0.45
N PRO A 85 -12.71 -16.09 -0.62
CA PRO A 85 -11.65 -17.03 -1.00
C PRO A 85 -10.34 -16.28 -1.32
N PRO A 86 -9.18 -16.95 -1.18
CA PRO A 86 -7.89 -16.40 -1.56
C PRO A 86 -7.87 -15.92 -3.01
N SER A 87 -7.23 -14.78 -3.26
CA SER A 87 -7.13 -14.24 -4.61
C SER A 87 -6.00 -14.94 -5.35
N PRO A 88 -6.19 -15.42 -6.59
CA PRO A 88 -5.10 -16.04 -7.36
C PRO A 88 -3.95 -15.05 -7.68
N TRP A 89 -4.18 -13.75 -7.49
CA TRP A 89 -3.22 -12.67 -7.72
C TRP A 89 -2.62 -12.11 -6.43
N GLU A 90 -2.86 -12.73 -5.28
CA GLU A 90 -2.47 -12.17 -3.98
C GLU A 90 -0.95 -12.07 -3.75
N ASP A 91 -0.16 -12.95 -4.39
CA ASP A 91 1.31 -12.85 -4.37
C ASP A 91 1.82 -11.71 -5.25
N PHE A 92 1.08 -11.39 -6.31
CA PHE A 92 1.39 -10.26 -7.19
C PHE A 92 0.94 -8.92 -6.58
N GLN A 93 -0.17 -8.90 -5.85
CA GLN A 93 -0.77 -7.73 -5.23
C GLN A 93 -1.10 -8.02 -3.76
N SER A 94 -0.16 -7.71 -2.85
CA SER A 94 -0.28 -8.06 -1.43
C SER A 94 -1.54 -7.50 -0.75
N HIS A 95 -2.06 -6.35 -1.19
CA HIS A 95 -3.31 -5.77 -0.70
C HIS A 95 -4.56 -6.63 -0.97
N ARG A 96 -4.44 -7.68 -1.80
CA ARG A 96 -5.49 -8.68 -2.03
C ARG A 96 -5.46 -9.82 -1.02
N LYS A 97 -4.37 -10.00 -0.27
CA LYS A 97 -4.29 -10.98 0.80
C LYS A 97 -5.23 -10.58 1.94
N THR A 98 -6.00 -11.53 2.44
CA THR A 98 -6.66 -11.39 3.74
C THR A 98 -5.61 -11.56 4.82
N LEU A 99 -5.12 -10.44 5.36
CA LEU A 99 -3.98 -10.42 6.27
C LEU A 99 -4.40 -10.54 7.74
N ALA A 100 -5.69 -10.31 8.05
CA ALA A 100 -6.24 -10.62 9.35
C ALA A 100 -7.65 -11.26 9.26
N VAL A 101 -7.99 -12.04 10.29
CA VAL A 101 -9.34 -12.60 10.46
C VAL A 101 -9.85 -12.20 11.85
N ILE A 102 -11.02 -11.57 11.89
CA ILE A 102 -11.74 -11.20 13.11
C ILE A 102 -13.02 -12.03 13.20
N GLY A 103 -13.08 -12.93 14.17
CA GLY A 103 -14.30 -13.66 14.52
C GLY A 103 -15.14 -12.85 15.49
N ILE A 104 -16.42 -12.58 15.17
CA ILE A 104 -17.36 -11.92 16.07
C ILE A 104 -18.26 -12.99 16.70
N CYS A 105 -18.26 -13.05 18.02
CA CYS A 105 -19.09 -13.96 18.80
C CYS A 105 -19.99 -13.19 19.76
N HIS A 106 -21.28 -13.55 19.83
CA HIS A 106 -22.19 -13.05 20.85
C HIS A 106 -22.16 -13.96 22.08
N CYS A 107 -21.69 -13.44 23.22
CA CYS A 107 -21.43 -14.26 24.41
C CYS A 107 -22.66 -15.02 24.94
N PRO A 108 -23.86 -14.40 25.09
CA PRO A 108 -25.06 -15.09 25.58
C PRO A 108 -25.49 -16.32 24.76
N SER A 109 -25.35 -16.27 23.43
CA SER A 109 -25.74 -17.40 22.56
C SER A 109 -24.66 -18.48 22.47
N SER A 110 -23.43 -18.16 22.84
CA SER A 110 -22.26 -19.03 22.68
C SER A 110 -21.50 -19.17 23.99
N PRO A 111 -22.06 -19.81 25.03
CA PRO A 111 -21.45 -19.87 26.37
C PRO A 111 -20.19 -20.73 26.43
N ASP A 112 -20.03 -21.71 25.53
CA ASP A 112 -18.86 -22.60 25.46
C ASP A 112 -17.71 -21.96 24.68
N LEU A 113 -16.67 -21.53 25.39
CA LEU A 113 -15.48 -20.89 24.81
C LEU A 113 -14.64 -21.86 23.98
N GLY A 114 -14.55 -23.13 24.39
CA GLY A 114 -13.76 -24.14 23.69
C GLY A 114 -14.34 -24.41 22.32
N SER A 115 -15.66 -24.64 22.25
CA SER A 115 -16.37 -24.80 20.99
C SER A 115 -16.25 -23.58 20.08
N VAL A 116 -16.32 -22.36 20.62
CA VAL A 116 -16.15 -21.11 19.84
C VAL A 116 -14.73 -21.02 19.27
N ALA A 117 -13.71 -21.33 20.08
CA ALA A 117 -12.32 -21.33 19.64
C ALA A 117 -12.06 -22.38 18.54
N ASP A 118 -12.63 -23.57 18.66
CA ASP A 118 -12.52 -24.64 17.65
C ASP A 118 -13.21 -24.25 16.34
N GLN A 119 -14.41 -23.68 16.41
CA GLN A 119 -15.13 -23.17 15.24
C GLN A 119 -14.35 -22.06 14.53
N PHE A 120 -13.77 -21.13 15.29
CA PHE A 120 -12.92 -20.09 14.72
C PHE A 120 -11.65 -20.66 14.09
N SER A 121 -10.96 -21.57 14.78
CA SER A 121 -9.78 -22.25 14.24
C SER A 121 -10.10 -22.98 12.93
N ALA A 122 -11.26 -23.63 12.84
CA ALA A 122 -11.73 -24.26 11.62
C ALA A 122 -12.00 -23.24 10.50
N ALA A 123 -12.64 -22.11 10.81
CA ALA A 123 -12.90 -21.04 9.85
C ALA A 123 -11.60 -20.39 9.32
N CYS A 124 -10.60 -20.22 10.18
CA CYS A 124 -9.29 -19.66 9.83
C CYS A 124 -8.49 -20.52 8.84
N LYS A 125 -8.75 -21.83 8.73
CA LYS A 125 -8.06 -22.72 7.78
C LYS A 125 -8.21 -22.29 6.31
N GLY A 126 -9.28 -21.56 5.99
CA GLY A 126 -9.51 -21.01 4.64
C GLY A 126 -8.64 -19.79 4.30
N TYR A 127 -7.89 -19.23 5.26
CA TYR A 127 -7.15 -17.99 5.13
C TYR A 127 -5.64 -18.22 5.36
N SER A 128 -4.99 -18.91 4.43
CA SER A 128 -3.56 -19.27 4.53
C SER A 128 -2.60 -18.06 4.61
N SER A 129 -3.05 -16.90 4.13
CA SER A 129 -2.26 -15.66 4.11
C SER A 129 -2.53 -14.72 5.29
N SER A 130 -3.37 -15.13 6.25
CA SER A 130 -3.63 -14.32 7.46
C SER A 130 -2.41 -14.34 8.38
N LEU A 131 -1.92 -13.15 8.75
CA LEU A 131 -0.82 -12.97 9.69
C LEU A 131 -1.34 -12.80 11.13
N VAL A 132 -2.56 -12.28 11.30
CA VAL A 132 -3.22 -12.10 12.59
C VAL A 132 -4.58 -12.78 12.59
N GLN A 133 -4.90 -13.54 13.63
CA GLN A 133 -6.20 -14.19 13.81
C GLN A 133 -6.72 -13.90 15.22
N LEU A 134 -7.88 -13.25 15.33
CA LEU A 134 -8.45 -12.81 16.60
C LEU A 134 -9.96 -13.07 16.67
N ILE A 135 -10.47 -13.39 17.85
CA ILE A 135 -11.89 -13.49 18.17
C ILE A 135 -12.28 -12.34 19.09
N ALA A 136 -13.17 -11.48 18.60
CA ALA A 136 -13.83 -10.41 19.36
C ALA A 136 -15.15 -10.93 19.94
N ARG A 137 -15.27 -10.97 21.27
CA ARG A 137 -16.48 -11.44 21.96
C ARG A 137 -17.24 -10.26 22.56
N LEU A 138 -18.39 -9.97 21.98
CA LEU A 138 -19.21 -8.78 22.29
C LEU A 138 -20.50 -9.16 23.04
N MET A 139 -20.95 -8.26 23.90
CA MET A 139 -22.20 -8.40 24.67
C MET A 139 -22.79 -7.01 24.97
N ILE A 140 -24.02 -6.71 24.51
CA ILE A 140 -24.69 -5.41 24.73
C ILE A 140 -25.54 -5.43 26.00
N LEU A 141 -25.43 -4.38 26.81
CA LEU A 141 -26.16 -4.23 28.07
C LEU A 141 -27.70 -4.32 27.91
N LYS A 142 -28.23 -3.96 26.74
CA LYS A 142 -29.66 -4.04 26.41
C LYS A 142 -30.21 -5.47 26.53
N ASP A 143 -29.40 -6.47 26.21
CA ASP A 143 -29.77 -7.89 26.31
C ASP A 143 -29.71 -8.41 27.76
N CYS A 144 -28.97 -7.73 28.65
CA CYS A 144 -28.95 -8.07 30.07
C CYS A 144 -30.30 -7.77 30.74
N LEU A 145 -30.97 -6.68 30.34
CA LEU A 145 -32.24 -6.27 30.96
C LEU A 145 -33.38 -7.26 30.65
N GLU A 146 -33.34 -7.98 29.53
CA GLU A 146 -34.35 -8.99 29.19
C GLU A 146 -34.07 -10.37 29.83
N HIS A 147 -32.81 -10.68 30.17
CA HIS A 147 -32.42 -11.97 30.76
C HIS A 147 -32.28 -11.96 32.29
N ASP A 148 -32.24 -10.81 32.95
CA ASP A 148 -31.90 -10.69 34.38
C ASP A 148 -33.10 -10.70 35.36
N MET A 149 -34.30 -11.09 34.92
CA MET A 149 -35.43 -11.36 35.83
C MET A 149 -35.43 -12.82 36.34
N GLY A 150 -34.27 -13.36 36.73
CA GLY A 150 -34.26 -14.73 37.26
C GLY A 150 -32.99 -15.36 37.81
N ARG A 151 -31.78 -14.77 37.68
CA ARG A 151 -30.59 -15.33 38.33
C ARG A 151 -29.62 -14.25 38.80
N THR A 152 -29.80 -13.87 40.06
CA THR A 152 -28.77 -13.27 40.89
C THR A 152 -27.50 -14.13 40.86
N LYS A 153 -26.50 -13.63 40.15
CA LYS A 153 -25.06 -13.71 40.47
C LYS A 153 -24.36 -12.78 39.49
N SER A 154 -23.90 -11.64 40.00
CA SER A 154 -22.97 -10.75 39.32
C SER A 154 -21.90 -11.56 38.59
N PRO A 155 -21.76 -11.47 37.25
CA PRO A 155 -20.70 -12.16 36.55
C PRO A 155 -19.42 -11.34 36.75
N SER A 156 -18.79 -11.50 37.90
CA SER A 156 -17.36 -11.27 38.05
C SER A 156 -16.64 -12.36 37.23
N LEU A 157 -16.63 -12.19 35.90
CA LEU A 157 -15.84 -12.99 34.97
C LEU A 157 -14.41 -12.43 34.95
N VAL A 158 -13.73 -12.57 36.09
CA VAL A 158 -12.27 -12.65 36.10
C VAL A 158 -11.98 -14.12 35.85
N LEU A 159 -11.61 -14.48 34.62
CA LEU A 159 -11.13 -15.82 34.33
C LEU A 159 -9.61 -15.81 34.47
N GLU A 160 -9.17 -16.65 35.39
CA GLU A 160 -7.78 -16.90 35.74
C GLU A 160 -6.97 -17.43 34.55
N ASP A 161 -5.69 -17.06 34.55
CA ASP A 161 -4.59 -17.60 33.76
C ASP A 161 -4.72 -19.12 33.54
N ASN A 162 -5.02 -19.55 32.31
CA ASN A 162 -4.75 -20.91 31.85
C ASN A 162 -3.90 -20.88 30.58
N ASN A 163 -2.61 -20.85 30.86
CA ASN A 163 -1.50 -20.96 29.93
C ASN A 163 -1.60 -22.23 29.07
N ARG A 164 -2.22 -22.15 27.88
CA ARG A 164 -1.84 -22.79 26.59
C ARG A 164 -3.00 -22.70 25.58
N ARG A 165 -2.83 -21.85 24.54
CA ARG A 165 -3.69 -21.64 23.33
C ARG A 165 -4.77 -20.54 23.39
N GLU A 166 -4.74 -19.64 24.37
CA GLU A 166 -5.76 -18.58 24.56
C GLU A 166 -5.33 -17.16 24.11
N GLY A 167 -4.31 -17.02 23.25
CA GLY A 167 -3.82 -15.71 22.82
C GLY A 167 -4.70 -14.93 21.83
N ASN A 168 -5.75 -15.56 21.30
CA ASN A 168 -6.57 -15.00 20.21
C ASN A 168 -7.99 -14.65 20.65
N LEU A 169 -8.31 -14.63 21.95
CA LEU A 169 -9.65 -14.38 22.46
C LEU A 169 -9.70 -13.07 23.24
N VAL A 170 -10.54 -12.14 22.81
CA VAL A 170 -10.78 -10.86 23.51
C VAL A 170 -12.21 -10.83 24.02
N LEU A 171 -12.37 -10.78 25.34
CA LEU A 171 -13.68 -10.67 26.00
C LEU A 171 -13.97 -9.21 26.32
N PHE A 172 -15.07 -8.69 25.77
CA PHE A 172 -15.58 -7.38 26.17
C PHE A 172 -16.67 -7.53 27.23
N PRO A 173 -16.59 -6.76 28.35
CA PRO A 173 -17.63 -6.78 29.35
C PRO A 173 -18.94 -6.20 28.78
N PRO A 174 -20.09 -6.57 29.37
CA PRO A 174 -21.38 -6.02 28.95
C PRO A 174 -21.39 -4.50 29.12
N ALA A 175 -21.58 -3.78 28.03
CA ALA A 175 -21.57 -2.32 28.04
C ALA A 175 -22.57 -1.75 27.03
N ASP A 176 -22.83 -0.46 27.12
CA ASP A 176 -23.55 0.27 26.09
C ASP A 176 -22.73 0.35 24.79
N ARG A 177 -23.38 0.85 23.73
CA ARG A 177 -22.79 0.88 22.39
C ARG A 177 -21.50 1.69 22.33
N GLN A 178 -21.45 2.85 22.99
CA GLN A 178 -20.29 3.76 22.90
C GLN A 178 -19.06 3.14 23.57
N THR A 179 -19.25 2.53 24.74
CA THR A 179 -18.16 1.82 25.42
C THR A 179 -17.69 0.60 24.64
N GLN A 180 -18.57 -0.14 23.98
CA GLN A 180 -18.15 -1.22 23.08
C GLN A 180 -17.37 -0.73 21.87
N GLU A 181 -17.78 0.38 21.26
CA GLU A 181 -17.05 1.00 20.17
C GLU A 181 -15.64 1.40 20.60
N LEU A 182 -15.46 1.90 21.83
CA LEU A 182 -14.15 2.21 22.39
C LEU A 182 -13.30 0.95 22.63
N HIS A 183 -13.88 -0.11 23.17
CA HIS A 183 -13.16 -1.37 23.33
C HIS A 183 -12.71 -1.98 22.00
N LEU A 184 -13.57 -1.88 20.97
CA LEU A 184 -13.23 -2.29 19.60
C LEU A 184 -12.12 -1.43 19.00
N LEU A 185 -12.05 -0.14 19.33
CA LEU A 185 -10.94 0.73 18.92
C LEU A 185 -9.62 0.23 19.51
N THR A 186 -9.57 -0.03 20.81
CA THR A 186 -8.36 -0.54 21.49
C THR A 186 -7.92 -1.89 20.91
N MET A 187 -8.87 -2.78 20.64
CA MET A 187 -8.59 -4.05 19.96
C MET A 187 -8.03 -3.83 18.55
N MET A 188 -8.59 -2.89 17.78
CA MET A 188 -8.09 -2.59 16.43
C MET A 188 -6.70 -1.95 16.44
N GLN A 189 -6.35 -1.18 17.47
CA GLN A 189 -4.99 -0.66 17.67
C GLN A 189 -3.99 -1.78 17.92
N ASP A 190 -4.36 -2.77 18.74
CA ASP A 190 -3.55 -3.96 18.99
C ASP A 190 -3.39 -4.86 17.74
N VAL A 191 -4.48 -5.07 16.98
CA VAL A 191 -4.43 -5.74 15.66
C VAL A 191 -3.50 -5.00 14.71
N ALA A 192 -3.57 -3.66 14.68
CA ALA A 192 -2.71 -2.84 13.84
C ALA A 192 -1.23 -2.97 14.22
N ALA A 193 -0.90 -2.95 15.52
CA ALA A 193 0.46 -3.18 16.01
C ALA A 193 0.97 -4.58 15.61
N SER A 194 0.15 -5.60 15.82
CA SER A 194 0.46 -6.98 15.49
C SER A 194 0.72 -7.17 13.99
N LEU A 195 -0.09 -6.55 13.14
CA LEU A 195 0.13 -6.55 11.69
C LEU A 195 1.44 -5.87 11.29
N LEU A 196 1.77 -4.72 11.90
CA LEU A 196 3.05 -4.05 11.64
C LEU A 196 4.23 -4.97 11.98
N MET A 197 4.23 -5.58 13.17
CA MET A 197 5.30 -6.50 13.60
C MET A 197 5.44 -7.71 12.66
N GLU A 198 4.33 -8.30 12.20
CA GLU A 198 4.39 -9.40 11.24
C GLU A 198 4.82 -8.95 9.84
N PHE A 199 4.51 -7.72 9.42
CA PHE A 199 5.06 -7.16 8.17
C PHE A 199 6.58 -7.02 8.25
N GLU A 200 7.12 -6.51 9.35
CA GLU A 200 8.57 -6.38 9.53
C GLU A 200 9.27 -7.74 9.45
N LYS A 201 8.74 -8.72 10.17
CA LYS A 201 9.24 -10.10 10.15
C LYS A 201 9.19 -10.68 8.75
N TRP A 202 8.12 -10.46 7.99
CA TRP A 202 8.03 -10.90 6.60
C TRP A 202 9.09 -10.24 5.73
N VAL A 203 9.30 -8.92 5.86
CA VAL A 203 10.30 -8.16 5.10
C VAL A 203 11.70 -8.70 5.36
N LEU A 204 12.07 -8.89 6.62
CA LEU A 204 13.38 -9.45 7.01
C LEU A 204 13.59 -10.87 6.44
N GLN A 205 12.54 -11.69 6.43
CA GLN A 205 12.60 -13.04 5.83
C GLN A 205 12.70 -13.00 4.31
N ALA A 206 12.00 -12.08 3.64
CA ALA A 206 12.02 -11.95 2.19
C ALA A 206 13.42 -11.57 1.67
N GLU A 207 14.15 -10.71 2.40
CA GLU A 207 15.53 -10.34 2.08
C GLU A 207 16.49 -11.53 2.15
N SER A 208 16.24 -12.49 3.05
CA SER A 208 17.06 -13.71 3.17
C SER A 208 16.93 -14.66 1.96
N GLY A 209 15.97 -14.42 1.06
CA GLY A 209 15.88 -15.11 -0.23
C GLY A 209 15.20 -16.49 -0.19
N GLY A 210 14.36 -16.77 0.82
CA GLY A 210 13.55 -18.00 0.85
C GLY A 210 12.25 -17.91 0.03
N THR A 211 11.76 -16.70 -0.24
CA THR A 211 10.38 -16.49 -0.71
C THR A 211 10.20 -16.79 -2.20
N ILE A 212 9.24 -17.64 -2.51
CA ILE A 212 8.84 -17.96 -3.88
C ILE A 212 7.56 -17.18 -4.20
N LEU A 213 7.68 -16.17 -5.06
CA LEU A 213 6.56 -15.34 -5.51
C LEU A 213 6.20 -15.68 -6.95
N LYS A 214 4.96 -16.13 -7.17
CA LYS A 214 4.46 -16.58 -8.46
C LYS A 214 3.19 -15.83 -8.84
N THR A 215 2.91 -15.88 -10.12
CA THR A 215 1.66 -15.43 -10.73
C THR A 215 1.03 -16.61 -11.45
N PRO A 216 -0.29 -16.60 -11.69
CA PRO A 216 -0.94 -17.60 -12.54
C PRO A 216 -0.34 -17.71 -13.97
N LEU A 217 0.46 -16.72 -14.40
CA LEU A 217 1.10 -16.69 -15.72
C LEU A 217 2.45 -17.43 -15.75
N ASP A 218 3.04 -17.79 -14.60
CA ASP A 218 4.39 -18.36 -14.52
C ASP A 218 4.46 -19.85 -14.93
N SER A 219 3.33 -20.51 -15.24
CA SER A 219 3.24 -21.95 -15.49
C SER A 219 3.83 -22.46 -16.81
N GLN A 220 4.55 -21.63 -17.58
CA GLN A 220 4.93 -21.90 -18.97
C GLN A 220 6.45 -21.84 -19.25
N ALA A 221 7.31 -21.84 -18.24
CA ALA A 221 8.76 -21.69 -18.45
C ALA A 221 9.52 -23.03 -18.62
N SER A 222 10.30 -23.17 -19.70
CA SER A 222 11.28 -24.24 -19.89
C SER A 222 12.52 -24.07 -18.99
N LEU A 223 13.32 -25.13 -18.85
CA LEU A 223 14.44 -25.20 -17.91
C LEU A 223 15.80 -25.27 -18.61
N SER A 224 16.35 -24.12 -19.01
CA SER A 224 17.75 -23.95 -19.42
C SER A 224 18.59 -23.28 -18.33
N SER A 225 19.91 -23.48 -18.34
CA SER A 225 20.82 -22.91 -17.32
C SER A 225 20.85 -21.37 -17.31
N GLU A 226 20.65 -20.71 -18.45
CA GLU A 226 20.53 -19.25 -18.52
C GLU A 226 19.20 -18.76 -17.88
N GLU A 227 18.14 -19.54 -18.02
CA GLU A 227 16.85 -19.28 -17.38
C GLU A 227 16.94 -19.39 -15.85
N VAL A 228 17.83 -20.22 -15.30
CA VAL A 228 18.05 -20.35 -13.84
C VAL A 228 18.66 -19.08 -13.25
N ILE A 229 19.67 -18.48 -13.89
CA ILE A 229 20.28 -17.22 -13.42
C ILE A 229 19.27 -16.08 -13.52
N LYS A 230 18.54 -16.00 -14.64
CA LYS A 230 17.45 -15.04 -14.80
C LYS A 230 16.34 -15.27 -13.77
N ALA A 231 16.00 -16.50 -13.43
CA ALA A 231 15.01 -16.83 -12.41
C ALA A 231 15.44 -16.35 -11.01
N LYS A 232 16.71 -16.51 -10.64
CA LYS A 232 17.23 -15.99 -9.36
C LYS A 232 17.13 -14.46 -9.29
N LYS A 233 17.50 -13.76 -10.35
CA LYS A 233 17.37 -12.29 -10.42
C LYS A 233 15.91 -11.84 -10.45
N ARG A 234 15.03 -12.54 -11.18
CA ARG A 234 13.57 -12.29 -11.16
C ARG A 234 13.04 -12.40 -9.74
N ARG A 235 13.39 -13.48 -9.02
CA ARG A 235 12.96 -13.68 -7.63
C ARG A 235 13.34 -12.49 -6.73
N LEU A 236 14.55 -11.95 -6.86
CA LEU A 236 14.97 -10.79 -6.08
C LEU A 236 14.14 -9.54 -6.43
N GLY A 237 13.89 -9.28 -7.73
CA GLY A 237 13.04 -8.16 -8.15
C GLY A 237 11.60 -8.28 -7.66
N ARG A 238 11.03 -9.50 -7.71
CA ARG A 238 9.70 -9.81 -7.17
C ARG A 238 9.64 -9.59 -5.67
N ALA A 239 10.64 -10.09 -4.93
CA ALA A 239 10.74 -9.89 -3.49
C ALA A 239 10.81 -8.40 -3.13
N GLN A 240 11.66 -7.62 -3.81
CA GLN A 240 11.74 -6.17 -3.60
C GLN A 240 10.41 -5.46 -3.89
N LYS A 241 9.69 -5.85 -4.95
CA LYS A 241 8.35 -5.33 -5.22
C LYS A 241 7.40 -5.61 -4.05
N THR A 242 7.36 -6.86 -3.58
CA THR A 242 6.45 -7.27 -2.50
C THR A 242 6.83 -6.64 -1.16
N ILE A 243 8.12 -6.47 -0.87
CA ILE A 243 8.58 -5.67 0.30
C ILE A 243 8.01 -4.25 0.19
N GLY A 244 8.09 -3.63 -0.99
CA GLY A 244 7.45 -2.33 -1.25
C GLY A 244 5.94 -2.32 -0.98
N ASP A 245 5.22 -3.39 -1.34
CA ASP A 245 3.79 -3.52 -1.02
C ASP A 245 3.56 -3.54 0.50
N TYR A 246 4.37 -4.30 1.26
CA TYR A 246 4.25 -4.37 2.72
C TYR A 246 4.59 -3.05 3.41
N CYS A 247 5.64 -2.33 2.96
CA CYS A 247 5.93 -0.97 3.42
C CYS A 247 4.73 -0.03 3.17
N LEU A 248 4.09 -0.16 2.01
CA LEU A 248 2.93 0.66 1.65
C LEU A 248 1.70 0.36 2.53
N LEU A 249 1.45 -0.92 2.83
CA LEU A 249 0.40 -1.37 3.76
C LEU A 249 0.70 -0.95 5.21
N ALA A 250 1.98 -0.94 5.60
CA ALA A 250 2.46 -0.46 6.90
C ALA A 250 2.32 1.07 7.07
N GLY A 251 1.96 1.79 6.02
CA GLY A 251 1.85 3.24 6.06
C GLY A 251 3.17 3.99 5.92
N SER A 252 4.24 3.34 5.43
CA SER A 252 5.51 3.99 5.06
C SER A 252 5.67 4.08 3.53
N PRO A 253 5.14 5.15 2.90
CA PRO A 253 5.26 5.30 1.45
C PRO A 253 6.69 5.62 0.99
N VAL A 254 7.52 6.25 1.85
CA VAL A 254 8.92 6.58 1.51
C VAL A 254 9.75 5.32 1.37
N ASP A 255 9.66 4.41 2.36
CA ASP A 255 10.34 3.11 2.31
C ASP A 255 9.81 2.28 1.13
N ALA A 256 8.48 2.28 0.92
CA ALA A 256 7.87 1.58 -0.20
C ALA A 256 8.46 2.02 -1.55
N ASN A 257 8.60 3.32 -1.77
CA ASN A 257 9.10 3.86 -3.04
C ASN A 257 10.58 3.51 -3.29
N ALA A 258 11.41 3.41 -2.25
CA ALA A 258 12.79 2.96 -2.36
C ALA A 258 12.86 1.48 -2.83
N HIS A 259 12.03 0.62 -2.25
CA HIS A 259 11.94 -0.80 -2.65
C HIS A 259 11.37 -0.97 -4.06
N TYR A 260 10.32 -0.21 -4.43
CA TYR A 260 9.81 -0.24 -5.80
C TYR A 260 10.85 0.23 -6.83
N SER A 261 11.64 1.26 -6.52
CA SER A 261 12.72 1.73 -7.40
C SER A 261 13.73 0.61 -7.68
N THR A 262 14.14 -0.11 -6.64
CA THR A 262 15.03 -1.28 -6.75
C THR A 262 14.38 -2.40 -7.56
N ALA A 263 13.10 -2.68 -7.32
CA ALA A 263 12.34 -3.70 -8.05
C ALA A 263 12.24 -3.38 -9.55
N LEU A 264 12.02 -2.11 -9.92
CA LEU A 264 11.96 -1.66 -11.31
C LEU A 264 13.27 -1.91 -12.06
N GLU A 265 14.41 -1.62 -11.42
CA GLU A 265 15.72 -1.88 -12.01
C GLU A 265 15.96 -3.37 -12.25
N LEU A 266 15.68 -4.20 -11.24
CA LEU A 266 15.85 -5.65 -11.30
C LEU A 266 14.90 -6.33 -12.31
N ALA A 267 13.63 -5.91 -12.34
CA ALA A 267 12.64 -6.41 -13.27
C ALA A 267 12.99 -6.03 -14.72
N ARG A 268 13.48 -4.80 -14.94
CA ARG A 268 13.94 -4.36 -16.27
C ARG A 268 15.12 -5.18 -16.78
N LEU A 269 16.09 -5.50 -15.91
CA LEU A 269 17.26 -6.31 -16.28
C LEU A 269 16.92 -7.77 -16.59
N THR A 270 15.80 -8.26 -16.09
CA THR A 270 15.38 -9.66 -16.26
C THR A 270 14.25 -9.85 -17.27
N GLY A 271 13.71 -8.75 -17.81
CA GLY A 271 12.56 -8.78 -18.73
C GLY A 271 11.25 -9.17 -18.04
N ASP A 272 11.16 -9.05 -16.71
CA ASP A 272 9.95 -9.37 -15.95
C ASP A 272 8.96 -8.19 -15.99
N TYR A 273 8.44 -7.89 -17.17
CA TYR A 273 7.64 -6.69 -17.41
C TYR A 273 6.31 -6.68 -16.65
N PHE A 274 5.78 -7.86 -16.30
CA PHE A 274 4.56 -7.95 -15.51
C PHE A 274 4.79 -7.42 -14.08
N TRP A 275 5.89 -7.86 -13.44
CA TRP A 275 6.30 -7.34 -12.12
C TRP A 275 6.84 -5.92 -12.17
N TYR A 276 7.45 -5.52 -13.29
CA TYR A 276 7.81 -4.12 -13.55
C TYR A 276 6.57 -3.21 -13.53
N ALA A 277 5.49 -3.60 -14.22
CA ALA A 277 4.24 -2.84 -14.22
C ALA A 277 3.61 -2.77 -12.81
N GLY A 278 3.63 -3.87 -12.07
CA GLY A 278 3.15 -3.89 -10.68
C GLY A 278 3.98 -2.98 -9.74
N ALA A 279 5.30 -2.91 -9.93
CA ALA A 279 6.15 -2.00 -9.18
C ALA A 279 5.88 -0.52 -9.54
N LEU A 280 5.60 -0.21 -10.82
CA LEU A 280 5.18 1.14 -11.24
C LEU A 280 3.86 1.55 -10.57
N GLU A 281 2.86 0.66 -10.58
CA GLU A 281 1.58 0.89 -9.90
C GLU A 281 1.80 1.21 -8.42
N GLY A 282 2.61 0.40 -7.73
CA GLY A 282 2.97 0.60 -6.34
C GLY A 282 3.68 1.94 -6.08
N SER A 283 4.66 2.31 -6.91
CA SER A 283 5.36 3.59 -6.82
C SER A 283 4.41 4.79 -6.95
N VAL A 284 3.45 4.75 -7.89
CA VAL A 284 2.47 5.82 -8.02
C VAL A 284 1.57 5.90 -6.77
N CYS A 285 1.15 4.76 -6.23
CA CYS A 285 0.37 4.70 -4.99
C CYS A 285 1.13 5.30 -3.80
N ALA A 286 2.43 4.99 -3.67
CA ALA A 286 3.30 5.53 -2.62
C ALA A 286 3.43 7.06 -2.74
N LEU A 287 3.72 7.56 -3.95
CA LEU A 287 3.84 9.00 -4.22
C LEU A 287 2.55 9.78 -3.94
N LEU A 288 1.39 9.22 -4.29
CA LEU A 288 0.10 9.82 -3.94
C LEU A 288 -0.11 9.87 -2.42
N GLY A 289 0.36 8.83 -1.73
CA GLY A 289 0.31 8.75 -0.28
C GLY A 289 1.14 9.79 0.45
N GLU A 290 2.34 10.10 -0.03
CA GLU A 290 3.20 11.17 0.49
C GLU A 290 2.62 12.57 0.29
N LYS A 291 1.69 12.75 -0.66
CA LYS A 291 1.09 14.05 -0.95
C LYS A 291 -0.25 14.28 -0.27
N GLN A 292 -0.99 13.22 0.08
CA GLN A 292 -2.12 13.40 1.01
C GLN A 292 -1.63 13.86 2.39
N SER A 293 -0.38 13.58 2.76
CA SER A 293 0.25 14.14 3.96
C SER A 293 0.86 15.54 3.76
N LYS A 294 1.13 15.95 2.50
CA LYS A 294 1.71 17.26 2.13
C LYS A 294 0.86 17.93 1.04
N SER A 295 -0.03 18.85 1.41
CA SER A 295 -0.90 19.57 0.44
C SER A 295 -0.09 20.33 -0.63
N VAL A 296 0.10 19.76 -1.82
CA VAL A 296 0.70 20.44 -3.00
C VAL A 296 0.02 20.00 -4.31
N SER A 297 -0.14 20.97 -5.23
CA SER A 297 -0.90 20.93 -6.48
C SER A 297 -0.56 19.79 -7.45
N THR A 298 -1.59 19.18 -8.03
CA THR A 298 -1.56 18.08 -9.02
C THR A 298 -0.79 18.40 -10.30
N ALA A 299 -0.59 19.67 -10.64
CA ALA A 299 0.09 20.11 -11.87
C ALA A 299 1.59 19.73 -11.90
N GLU A 300 2.27 19.80 -10.76
CA GLU A 300 3.72 19.52 -10.69
C GLU A 300 4.03 18.02 -10.83
N MET A 301 3.09 17.16 -10.44
CA MET A 301 3.23 15.70 -10.52
C MET A 301 3.18 15.22 -11.97
N ILE A 302 2.24 15.75 -12.76
CA ILE A 302 2.11 15.45 -14.19
C ILE A 302 3.39 15.89 -14.92
N VAL A 303 3.97 17.02 -14.52
CA VAL A 303 5.23 17.51 -15.10
C VAL A 303 6.41 16.60 -14.75
N SER A 304 6.53 16.14 -13.51
CA SER A 304 7.64 15.25 -13.11
C SER A 304 7.54 13.87 -13.75
N LEU A 305 6.35 13.27 -13.77
CA LEU A 305 6.11 11.97 -14.42
C LEU A 305 6.32 12.05 -15.93
N LYS A 306 5.86 13.12 -16.59
CA LYS A 306 6.14 13.35 -18.02
C LYS A 306 7.64 13.45 -18.28
N LYS A 307 8.41 14.13 -17.41
CA LYS A 307 9.88 14.22 -17.57
C LYS A 307 10.53 12.85 -17.48
N THR A 308 10.14 12.02 -16.51
CA THR A 308 10.70 10.68 -16.35
C THR A 308 10.33 9.76 -17.51
N VAL A 309 9.06 9.73 -17.94
CA VAL A 309 8.60 8.93 -19.08
C VAL A 309 9.30 9.35 -20.38
N VAL A 310 9.35 10.65 -20.67
CA VAL A 310 10.04 11.17 -21.87
C VAL A 310 11.54 10.86 -21.84
N SER A 311 12.16 10.86 -20.65
CA SER A 311 13.58 10.49 -20.52
C SER A 311 13.83 9.01 -20.83
N GLU A 312 12.91 8.12 -20.44
CA GLU A 312 13.02 6.68 -20.69
C GLU A 312 12.68 6.33 -22.13
N GLU A 313 11.67 6.99 -22.74
CA GLU A 313 11.38 6.85 -24.18
C GLU A 313 12.58 7.24 -25.04
N LYS A 314 13.25 8.36 -24.72
CA LYS A 314 14.47 8.79 -25.41
C LYS A 314 15.62 7.79 -25.26
N LYS A 315 15.80 7.20 -24.08
CA LYS A 315 16.83 6.16 -23.85
C LYS A 315 16.50 4.88 -24.62
N GLN A 316 15.22 4.49 -24.69
CA GLN A 316 14.78 3.33 -25.46
C GLN A 316 14.96 3.54 -26.96
N GLN A 317 14.68 4.75 -27.45
CA GLN A 317 14.86 5.11 -28.85
C GLN A 317 16.34 5.18 -29.24
N LYS A 318 17.21 5.71 -28.36
CA LYS A 318 18.67 5.69 -28.55
C LYS A 318 19.22 4.25 -28.58
N ARG A 319 18.74 3.36 -27.71
CA ARG A 319 19.10 1.93 -27.73
C ARG A 319 18.62 1.20 -28.98
N ARG A 320 17.45 1.56 -29.51
CA ARG A 320 16.95 1.01 -30.78
C ARG A 320 17.81 1.44 -31.97
N ARG A 321 18.21 2.71 -32.03
CA ARG A 321 19.09 3.24 -33.09
C ARG A 321 20.49 2.61 -33.10
N ILE A 322 21.06 2.40 -31.91
CA ILE A 322 22.34 1.69 -31.75
C ILE A 322 22.24 0.24 -32.26
N ASN A 323 21.12 -0.43 -32.02
CA ASN A 323 20.91 -1.81 -32.50
C ASN A 323 20.59 -1.90 -34.01
N THR A 324 20.13 -0.82 -34.65
CA THR A 324 19.83 -0.78 -36.09
C THR A 324 20.97 -0.22 -36.95
N GLY A 325 22.10 0.17 -36.34
CA GLY A 325 23.27 0.65 -37.08
C GLY A 325 23.11 2.04 -37.70
N GLU A 326 22.21 2.87 -37.18
CA GLU A 326 22.10 4.28 -37.60
C GLU A 326 23.16 5.10 -36.85
N GLU A 327 24.22 5.55 -37.54
CA GLU A 327 25.23 6.46 -36.98
C GLU A 327 24.61 7.81 -36.61
N GLU A 328 24.92 8.32 -35.41
CA GLU A 328 24.53 9.66 -34.96
C GLU A 328 25.28 10.71 -35.82
N GLU A 329 24.56 11.52 -36.60
CA GLU A 329 25.07 12.85 -36.94
C GLU A 329 25.34 13.59 -35.62
N PRO A 330 26.51 14.23 -35.46
CA PRO A 330 26.88 14.85 -34.20
C PRO A 330 25.84 15.90 -33.80
N GLU A 331 25.29 15.79 -32.59
CA GLU A 331 24.41 16.81 -32.02
C GLU A 331 25.17 18.15 -32.04
N GLU A 332 24.79 19.06 -32.94
CA GLU A 332 25.14 20.46 -32.82
C GLU A 332 24.64 20.93 -31.45
N ASP A 333 25.58 21.31 -30.59
CA ASP A 333 25.32 21.87 -29.28
C ASP A 333 24.24 22.96 -29.42
N LYS A 334 23.10 22.77 -28.75
CA LYS A 334 21.95 23.71 -28.81
C LYS A 334 22.36 25.11 -28.37
N THR A 335 23.50 25.24 -27.69
CA THR A 335 24.13 26.50 -27.31
C THR A 335 24.71 27.23 -28.54
N ASP A 336 25.30 26.51 -29.49
CA ASP A 336 25.87 27.09 -30.72
C ASP A 336 24.81 27.48 -31.74
N LYS A 337 23.75 26.68 -31.91
CA LYS A 337 22.64 27.03 -32.81
C LYS A 337 21.94 28.32 -32.37
N LYS A 338 21.70 28.46 -31.06
CA LYS A 338 21.07 29.66 -30.49
C LYS A 338 21.97 30.90 -30.61
N LYS A 339 23.29 30.71 -30.57
CA LYS A 339 24.27 31.78 -30.75
C LYS A 339 24.33 32.24 -32.21
N ARG A 340 24.33 31.30 -33.17
CA ARG A 340 24.28 31.62 -34.61
C ARG A 340 22.96 32.29 -35.01
N ASP A 341 21.84 31.84 -34.47
CA ASP A 341 20.52 32.43 -34.77
C ASP A 341 20.42 33.87 -34.21
N ALA A 342 20.98 34.13 -33.01
CA ALA A 342 21.05 35.47 -32.44
C ALA A 342 22.03 36.41 -33.17
N GLU A 343 23.15 35.88 -33.69
CA GLU A 343 24.09 36.65 -34.51
C GLU A 343 23.47 37.03 -35.85
N LYS A 344 22.66 36.15 -36.44
CA LYS A 344 21.97 36.38 -37.71
C LYS A 344 20.88 37.45 -37.58
N GLU A 345 20.07 37.41 -36.52
CA GLU A 345 19.09 38.47 -36.25
C GLU A 345 19.74 39.85 -36.02
N HIS A 346 20.93 39.87 -35.40
CA HIS A 346 21.65 41.12 -35.16
C HIS A 346 22.28 41.71 -36.44
N ILE A 347 22.71 40.85 -37.39
CA ILE A 347 23.22 41.28 -38.70
C ILE A 347 22.07 41.80 -39.57
N ASP A 348 20.95 41.07 -39.66
CA ASP A 348 19.78 41.48 -40.45
C ASP A 348 19.18 42.81 -39.94
N SER A 349 19.19 43.04 -38.62
CA SER A 349 18.75 44.30 -38.01
C SER A 349 19.68 45.48 -38.34
N ARG A 350 20.99 45.23 -38.49
CA ARG A 350 21.96 46.26 -38.90
C ARG A 350 21.83 46.61 -40.37
N GLU A 351 21.67 45.62 -41.25
CA GLU A 351 21.48 45.85 -42.68
C GLU A 351 20.16 46.57 -42.97
N ALA A 352 19.07 46.22 -42.27
CA ALA A 352 17.79 46.91 -42.39
C ALA A 352 17.87 48.40 -41.97
N LYS A 353 18.63 48.72 -40.91
CA LYS A 353 18.87 50.11 -40.49
C LYS A 353 19.74 50.88 -41.48
N GLN A 354 20.70 50.22 -42.12
CA GLN A 354 21.57 50.83 -43.12
C GLN A 354 20.83 51.12 -44.42
N GLN A 355 19.95 50.21 -44.87
CA GLN A 355 19.06 50.43 -46.02
C GLN A 355 18.03 51.53 -45.77
N GLN A 356 17.47 51.64 -44.55
CA GLN A 356 16.58 52.77 -44.20
C GLN A 356 17.30 54.12 -44.19
N HIS A 357 18.58 54.15 -43.82
CA HIS A 357 19.39 55.38 -43.86
C HIS A 357 19.74 55.80 -45.30
N GLU A 358 20.00 54.85 -46.20
CA GLU A 358 20.21 55.14 -47.64
C GLU A 358 18.92 55.56 -48.36
N LEU A 359 17.78 54.94 -48.05
CA LEU A 359 16.46 55.36 -48.55
C LEU A 359 16.05 56.75 -48.03
N GLY A 360 16.50 57.10 -46.82
CA GLY A 360 16.33 58.44 -46.24
C GLY A 360 17.12 59.52 -46.97
N ARG A 361 18.36 59.23 -47.38
CA ARG A 361 19.22 60.17 -48.15
C ARG A 361 18.71 60.42 -49.57
N HIS A 362 18.17 59.41 -50.24
CA HIS A 362 17.59 59.60 -51.57
C HIS A 362 16.27 60.38 -51.58
N ARG A 363 15.53 60.43 -50.46
CA ARG A 363 14.32 61.27 -50.34
C ARG A 363 14.63 62.76 -50.10
N SER A 364 15.83 63.11 -49.61
CA SER A 364 16.24 64.52 -49.44
C SER A 364 16.79 65.17 -50.70
N GLU A 365 17.15 64.41 -51.75
CA GLU A 365 17.63 64.95 -53.03
C GLU A 365 16.52 65.11 -54.09
N GLY A 366 15.28 64.74 -53.77
CA GLY A 366 14.12 64.78 -54.69
C GLY A 366 13.07 65.86 -54.42
N ARG A 367 13.31 66.80 -53.50
CA ARG A 367 12.43 67.97 -53.28
C ARG A 367 13.20 69.25 -53.54
N LYS A 368 13.09 69.72 -54.78
CA LYS A 368 13.18 71.15 -55.11
C LYS A 368 12.07 71.92 -54.40
#